data_AF-A0A4Q5R9M0-F1
#
_entry.id   AF-A0A4Q5R9M0-F1
#
_cell.length_a   1.000
_cell.length_b   1.000
_cell.length_c   1.000
_cell.angle_alpha   90.00
_cell.angle_beta   90.00
_cell.angle_gamma   90.00
#
_symmetry.space_group_name_H-M   'P 1'
#
loop_
_entity.id
_entity.type
_entity.pdbx_description
1 polymer ?
#
loop_
_entity_poly.entity_id
_entity_poly.type
_entity_poly.pdbx_seq_one_letter_code
_entity_poly.pdbx_strand_id
1 'polypeptide(L)'
;MMASQNGPQGGHVSVHHVRTGETLDHVARDHGVALPQLLRVNPQIVDPNLIRPGQLVHLPPGAHAHGRPGQGARGELTTARPHPSASHKAKAIAAPINGPSPAAGVSAAGFAFIYNEEHVDGVSEHLHWPKGASGVTLGSGYDMRYRDRGQVVRELGNVGVSSDQANIAAGGSGKAGDDARDFARDNHAAVTLAPDQEMRLLAMSIRDAVATVMQTVKVPLTQNQHDALVSLVFNIGGPHFRGSSVLRNLNAGDYAGAASAMRMWNKSGGKVSDVLTRRRAREIAMFNKPDASGPRAVLPAAPAKGGTPMHHAGVAGGGVDGSRFAGIVRRRGGG
;
A
#
# COMPACT_ATOMS: atom_id res chain seq x y z
N MET A 1 6.27 -65.97 36.85
CA MET A 1 5.67 -64.63 36.94
C MET A 1 6.79 -63.62 37.03
N MET A 2 6.89 -62.70 36.08
CA MET A 2 7.25 -61.28 36.24
C MET A 2 7.23 -60.71 34.82
N ALA A 3 6.17 -59.95 34.53
CA ALA A 3 5.79 -59.51 33.20
C ALA A 3 6.62 -58.30 32.75
N SER A 4 7.18 -58.39 31.54
CA SER A 4 7.44 -57.21 30.70
C SER A 4 6.11 -56.53 30.39
N GLN A 5 5.94 -55.31 30.87
CA GLN A 5 4.95 -54.37 30.32
C GLN A 5 5.70 -53.14 29.81
N ASN A 6 6.22 -53.23 28.58
CA ASN A 6 6.33 -52.05 27.74
C ASN A 6 4.90 -51.71 27.28
N GLY A 7 4.17 -50.99 28.13
CA GLY A 7 2.92 -50.35 27.74
C GLY A 7 3.22 -49.32 26.64
N PRO A 8 2.33 -49.15 25.65
CA PRO A 8 2.49 -48.08 24.68
C PRO A 8 2.41 -46.77 25.47
N GLN A 9 3.51 -46.02 25.51
CA GLN A 9 3.52 -44.64 25.98
C GLN A 9 2.43 -43.92 25.19
N GLY A 10 1.29 -43.68 25.84
CA GLY A 10 0.14 -43.00 25.26
C GLY A 10 0.66 -41.67 24.72
N GLY A 11 0.67 -41.54 23.39
CA GLY A 11 1.23 -40.38 22.71
C GLY A 11 0.52 -39.14 23.22
N HIS A 12 1.20 -38.36 24.06
CA HIS A 12 0.72 -37.06 24.46
C HIS A 12 0.57 -36.26 23.17
N VAL A 13 -0.67 -35.99 22.77
CA VAL A 13 -0.96 -35.12 21.63
C VAL A 13 -0.62 -33.71 22.12
N SER A 14 0.60 -33.26 21.85
CA SER A 14 0.99 -31.88 22.10
C SER A 14 0.15 -31.00 21.18
N VAL A 15 -0.56 -30.03 21.75
CA VAL A 15 -1.45 -29.14 20.99
C VAL A 15 -0.86 -27.75 20.94
N HIS A 16 -0.75 -27.19 19.73
CA HIS A 16 -0.35 -25.80 19.51
C HIS A 16 -1.59 -24.93 19.29
N HIS A 17 -1.63 -23.78 19.96
CA HIS A 17 -2.66 -22.76 19.74
C HIS A 17 -2.15 -21.76 18.71
N VAL A 18 -2.83 -21.71 17.57
CA VAL A 18 -2.46 -20.82 16.46
C VAL A 18 -2.50 -19.37 16.92
N ARG A 19 -1.40 -18.65 16.78
CA ARG A 19 -1.28 -17.22 17.11
C ARG A 19 -1.75 -16.37 15.92
N THR A 20 -2.08 -15.10 16.19
CA THR A 20 -2.49 -14.17 15.13
C THR A 20 -1.43 -14.04 14.05
N GLY A 21 -1.79 -14.32 12.79
CA GLY A 21 -0.88 -14.26 11.64
C GLY A 21 0.00 -15.50 11.43
N GLU A 22 -0.14 -16.53 12.28
CA GLU A 22 0.60 -17.78 12.15
C GLU A 22 -0.02 -18.69 11.08
N THR A 23 0.80 -19.36 10.27
CA THR A 23 0.37 -20.32 9.24
C THR A 23 0.77 -21.74 9.64
N LEU A 24 0.16 -22.78 9.06
CA LEU A 24 0.56 -24.16 9.37
C LEU A 24 2.02 -24.44 9.02
N ASP A 25 2.55 -23.80 7.99
CA ASP A 25 3.99 -23.86 7.67
C ASP A 25 4.86 -23.26 8.77
N HIS A 26 4.43 -22.16 9.39
CA HIS A 26 5.13 -21.56 10.54
C HIS A 26 5.06 -22.49 11.75
N VAL A 27 3.88 -23.00 12.09
CA VAL A 27 3.71 -23.99 13.18
C VAL A 27 4.58 -25.22 12.92
N ALA A 28 4.56 -25.76 11.69
CA ALA A 28 5.34 -26.94 11.34
C ALA A 28 6.84 -26.69 11.51
N ARG A 29 7.34 -25.55 11.01
CA ARG A 29 8.75 -25.16 11.09
C ARG A 29 9.20 -24.92 12.53
N ASP A 30 8.41 -24.22 13.33
CA ASP A 30 8.75 -23.86 14.70
C ASP A 30 8.83 -25.09 15.63
N HIS A 31 8.09 -26.15 15.27
CA HIS A 31 8.07 -27.43 15.97
C HIS A 31 8.93 -28.51 15.32
N GLY A 32 9.70 -28.16 14.27
CA GLY A 32 10.62 -29.08 13.59
C GLY A 32 9.95 -30.24 12.84
N VAL A 33 8.68 -30.08 12.44
CA VAL A 33 7.90 -31.11 11.73
C VAL A 33 7.62 -30.71 10.28
N ALA A 34 7.54 -31.68 9.37
CA ALA A 34 7.19 -31.39 7.98
C ALA A 34 5.69 -31.09 7.86
N LEU A 35 5.30 -30.08 7.06
CA LEU A 35 3.89 -29.70 6.86
C LEU A 35 2.99 -30.90 6.47
N PRO A 36 3.38 -31.80 5.53
CA PRO A 36 2.55 -32.96 5.20
C PRO A 36 2.34 -33.91 6.39
N GLN A 37 3.33 -34.05 7.28
CA GLN A 37 3.23 -34.86 8.48
C GLN A 37 2.31 -34.22 9.53
N LEU A 38 2.36 -32.88 9.65
CA LEU A 38 1.46 -32.11 10.48
C LEU A 38 0.02 -32.22 9.99
N LEU A 39 -0.24 -32.10 8.69
CA LEU A 39 -1.59 -32.23 8.12
C LEU A 39 -2.19 -33.63 8.34
N ARG A 40 -1.38 -34.68 8.27
CA ARG A 40 -1.84 -36.06 8.48
C ARG A 40 -2.42 -36.30 9.88
N VAL A 41 -1.93 -35.59 10.89
CA VAL A 41 -2.44 -35.67 12.28
C VAL A 41 -3.50 -34.61 12.59
N ASN A 42 -3.86 -33.78 11.60
CA ASN A 42 -4.89 -32.75 11.71
C ASN A 42 -6.00 -32.92 10.65
N PRO A 43 -6.70 -34.06 10.58
CA PRO A 43 -7.76 -34.30 9.61
C PRO A 43 -8.94 -33.32 9.75
N GLN A 44 -9.07 -32.62 10.89
CA GLN A 44 -10.05 -31.55 11.11
C GLN A 44 -9.73 -30.27 10.33
N ILE A 45 -8.50 -30.10 9.84
CA ILE A 45 -8.11 -28.97 9.02
C ILE A 45 -8.35 -29.32 7.55
N VAL A 46 -9.53 -28.95 7.06
CA VAL A 46 -9.97 -29.24 5.69
C VAL A 46 -9.20 -28.43 4.66
N ASP A 47 -8.86 -27.17 4.98
CA ASP A 47 -8.03 -26.31 4.13
C ASP A 47 -6.77 -25.88 4.91
N PRO A 48 -5.58 -26.40 4.54
CA PRO A 48 -4.29 -26.04 5.15
C PRO A 48 -3.96 -24.53 5.14
N ASN A 49 -4.56 -23.77 4.22
CA ASN A 49 -4.35 -22.32 4.12
C ASN A 49 -5.31 -21.51 5.01
N LEU A 50 -6.23 -22.17 5.71
CA LEU A 50 -7.29 -21.55 6.50
C LEU A 50 -7.25 -22.03 7.95
N ILE A 51 -6.21 -21.66 8.68
CA ILE A 51 -6.17 -21.78 10.14
C ILE A 51 -6.47 -20.44 10.82
N ARG A 52 -7.21 -20.47 11.92
CA ARG A 52 -7.66 -19.28 12.65
C ARG A 52 -6.86 -19.08 13.94
N PRO A 53 -6.64 -17.84 14.40
CA PRO A 53 -6.08 -17.60 15.73
C PRO A 53 -6.93 -18.28 16.81
N GLY A 54 -6.28 -18.98 17.74
CA GLY A 54 -6.92 -19.80 18.76
C GLY A 54 -7.34 -21.21 18.29
N GLN A 55 -7.21 -21.53 16.99
CA GLN A 55 -7.46 -22.87 16.48
C GLN A 55 -6.39 -23.84 17.01
N LEU A 56 -6.82 -25.04 17.39
CA LEU A 56 -5.95 -26.09 17.89
C LEU A 56 -5.35 -26.89 16.74
N VAL A 57 -4.02 -27.00 16.74
CA VAL A 57 -3.25 -27.83 15.81
C VAL A 57 -2.57 -28.93 16.62
N HIS A 58 -2.90 -30.19 16.34
CA HIS A 58 -2.28 -31.36 16.93
C HIS A 58 -0.88 -31.56 16.34
N LEU A 59 0.12 -31.66 17.19
CA LEU A 59 1.49 -31.92 16.77
C LEU A 59 1.74 -33.44 16.75
N PRO A 60 2.44 -33.96 15.73
CA PRO A 60 2.80 -35.38 15.69
C PRO A 60 3.84 -35.69 16.78
N PRO A 61 3.94 -36.96 17.24
CA PRO A 61 4.97 -37.37 18.18
C PRO A 61 6.38 -37.03 17.66
N GLY A 62 7.19 -36.36 18.47
CA GLY A 62 8.54 -35.88 18.09
C GLY A 62 8.64 -34.39 17.70
N ALA A 63 7.54 -33.63 17.83
CA ALA A 63 7.56 -32.18 17.72
C ALA A 63 8.28 -31.52 18.91
N HIS A 64 9.24 -30.62 18.65
CA HIS A 64 10.01 -29.91 19.69
C HIS A 64 10.14 -28.42 19.35
N ALA A 65 9.71 -27.54 20.26
CA ALA A 65 9.82 -26.10 20.08
C ALA A 65 11.29 -25.65 20.02
N HIS A 66 11.71 -25.00 18.93
CA HIS A 66 13.07 -24.46 18.81
C HIS A 66 13.23 -23.14 19.58
N GLY A 67 14.12 -23.13 20.59
CA GLY A 67 14.63 -21.93 21.25
C GLY A 67 15.74 -21.26 20.43
N ARG A 68 15.80 -19.92 20.45
CA ARG A 68 16.79 -19.08 19.73
C ARG A 68 18.26 -19.46 19.97
N PRO A 69 19.12 -19.36 18.93
CA PRO A 69 20.52 -18.91 19.05
C PRO A 69 20.79 -17.73 18.07
N GLY A 70 21.72 -16.77 18.24
CA GLY A 70 23.08 -16.80 18.78
C GLY A 70 24.07 -16.47 17.64
N GLN A 71 24.88 -15.41 17.76
CA GLN A 71 25.79 -14.82 16.74
C GLN A 71 26.76 -15.80 16.05
N GLY A 72 27.09 -15.56 14.76
CA GLY A 72 28.40 -15.90 14.16
C GLY A 72 28.43 -16.37 12.69
N ALA A 73 29.42 -15.85 11.95
CA ALA A 73 30.04 -16.32 10.69
C ALA A 73 29.52 -15.82 9.31
N ARG A 74 30.49 -15.29 8.55
CA ARG A 74 30.47 -14.81 7.15
C ARG A 74 30.47 -15.97 6.14
N GLY A 75 29.86 -15.75 4.97
CA GLY A 75 30.03 -16.56 3.74
C GLY A 75 29.28 -15.95 2.56
N GLU A 76 30.00 -15.69 1.46
CA GLU A 76 29.57 -15.01 0.21
C GLU A 76 28.65 -15.82 -0.73
N LEU A 77 27.91 -15.07 -1.57
CA LEU A 77 27.32 -15.34 -2.91
C LEU A 77 26.50 -16.65 -3.08
N THR A 78 25.30 -16.71 -3.69
CA THR A 78 24.92 -16.27 -5.05
C THR A 78 23.38 -16.44 -5.26
N THR A 79 22.81 -15.75 -6.28
CA THR A 79 21.57 -16.03 -7.07
C THR A 79 20.14 -15.69 -6.57
N ALA A 80 19.53 -14.74 -7.30
CA ALA A 80 18.19 -14.75 -7.93
C ALA A 80 16.88 -14.99 -7.12
N ARG A 81 16.05 -13.91 -7.03
CA ARG A 81 14.55 -13.79 -7.09
C ARG A 81 13.65 -14.73 -6.23
N PRO A 82 12.34 -14.46 -6.01
CA PRO A 82 11.53 -13.26 -6.24
C PRO A 82 10.92 -12.68 -4.94
N HIS A 83 10.44 -11.44 -5.00
CA HIS A 83 9.62 -10.81 -3.94
C HIS A 83 8.18 -11.35 -3.97
N PRO A 84 7.65 -11.89 -2.85
CA PRO A 84 6.21 -12.06 -2.69
C PRO A 84 5.62 -10.75 -2.15
N SER A 85 4.91 -10.01 -3.01
CA SER A 85 3.82 -9.14 -2.57
C SER A 85 2.54 -9.96 -2.78
N ALA A 86 2.07 -10.57 -1.71
CA ALA A 86 0.82 -11.30 -1.65
C ALA A 86 -0.03 -10.64 -0.56
N SER A 87 -1.00 -9.81 -0.94
CA SER A 87 -2.02 -9.35 -0.01
C SER A 87 -2.94 -10.51 0.35
N HIS A 88 -3.04 -10.78 1.65
CA HIS A 88 -4.11 -11.59 2.21
C HIS A 88 -5.28 -10.65 2.50
N LYS A 89 -6.50 -11.11 2.23
CA LYS A 89 -7.71 -10.31 2.30
C LYS A 89 -8.01 -9.86 3.74
N ALA A 90 -8.04 -8.54 3.93
CA ALA A 90 -8.74 -7.91 5.03
C ALA A 90 -10.23 -8.34 5.04
N LYS A 91 -10.75 -8.60 6.23
CA LYS A 91 -12.20 -8.73 6.48
C LYS A 91 -12.84 -7.40 6.12
N ALA A 92 -13.89 -7.42 5.29
CA ALA A 92 -14.61 -6.21 4.89
C ALA A 92 -15.11 -5.46 6.15
N ILE A 93 -14.44 -4.37 6.48
CA ILE A 93 -14.94 -3.37 7.41
C ILE A 93 -15.95 -2.53 6.65
N ALA A 94 -17.21 -2.53 7.10
CA ALA A 94 -18.16 -1.52 6.64
C ALA A 94 -17.60 -0.17 7.06
N ALA A 95 -17.53 0.79 6.12
CA ALA A 95 -17.04 2.12 6.41
C ALA A 95 -17.75 2.69 7.65
N PRO A 96 -17.04 3.29 8.61
CA PRO A 96 -17.70 4.01 9.67
C PRO A 96 -18.54 5.11 9.01
N ILE A 97 -19.84 5.11 9.31
CA ILE A 97 -20.85 6.07 8.85
C ILE A 97 -20.51 7.54 9.15
N ASN A 98 -19.46 7.79 9.96
CA ASN A 98 -18.90 9.10 10.30
C ASN A 98 -17.44 9.30 9.84
N GLY A 99 -16.93 8.47 8.92
CA GLY A 99 -15.63 8.62 8.26
C GLY A 99 -15.61 9.78 7.25
N PRO A 100 -14.44 10.12 6.67
CA PRO A 100 -14.25 11.35 5.91
C PRO A 100 -15.30 11.47 4.81
N SER A 101 -15.88 12.67 4.72
CA SER A 101 -16.87 13.06 3.73
C SER A 101 -16.44 12.64 2.31
N PRO A 102 -17.37 12.35 1.37
CA PRO A 102 -17.14 12.04 -0.05
C PRO A 102 -16.40 13.13 -0.89
N ALA A 103 -15.60 13.98 -0.26
CA ALA A 103 -14.82 15.07 -0.84
C ALA A 103 -13.76 14.62 -1.87
N ALA A 104 -13.51 13.31 -2.03
CA ALA A 104 -12.67 12.76 -3.09
C ALA A 104 -13.45 12.27 -4.32
N GLY A 105 -14.78 12.46 -4.37
CA GLY A 105 -15.61 12.00 -5.51
C GLY A 105 -15.74 10.48 -5.63
N VAL A 106 -15.11 9.70 -4.74
CA VAL A 106 -15.20 8.23 -4.66
C VAL A 106 -16.31 7.85 -3.68
N SER A 107 -17.12 6.85 -4.02
CA SER A 107 -18.16 6.36 -3.12
C SER A 107 -17.59 5.60 -1.92
N ALA A 108 -18.38 5.39 -0.87
CA ALA A 108 -17.96 4.55 0.27
C ALA A 108 -17.59 3.11 -0.18
N ALA A 109 -18.29 2.57 -1.17
CA ALA A 109 -17.99 1.24 -1.73
C ALA A 109 -16.69 1.23 -2.53
N GLY A 110 -16.45 2.27 -3.34
CA GLY A 110 -15.18 2.46 -4.05
C GLY A 110 -14.01 2.64 -3.10
N PHE A 111 -14.22 3.37 -2.01
CA PHE A 111 -13.21 3.58 -0.99
C PHE A 111 -12.83 2.27 -0.28
N ALA A 112 -13.82 1.50 0.16
CA ALA A 112 -13.61 0.18 0.75
C ALA A 112 -12.93 -0.78 -0.23
N PHE A 113 -13.27 -0.71 -1.52
CA PHE A 113 -12.61 -1.49 -2.55
C PHE A 113 -11.12 -1.16 -2.66
N ILE A 114 -10.77 0.12 -2.80
CA ILE A 114 -9.36 0.56 -2.89
C ILE A 114 -8.61 0.15 -1.62
N TYR A 115 -9.18 0.39 -0.44
CA TYR A 115 -8.59 -0.03 0.82
C TYR A 115 -8.26 -1.52 0.83
N ASN A 116 -9.20 -2.39 0.44
CA ASN A 116 -8.99 -3.83 0.43
C ASN A 116 -7.97 -4.31 -0.62
N GLU A 117 -7.72 -3.52 -1.67
CA GLU A 117 -6.69 -3.83 -2.66
C GLU A 117 -5.28 -3.44 -2.22
N GLU A 118 -5.15 -2.46 -1.33
CA GLU A 118 -3.87 -1.83 -0.99
C GLU A 118 -3.40 -2.12 0.44
N HIS A 119 -4.33 -2.36 1.37
CA HIS A 119 -4.01 -2.63 2.76
C HIS A 119 -3.25 -3.96 2.91
N VAL A 120 -2.22 -3.94 3.75
CA VAL A 120 -1.43 -5.11 4.13
C VAL A 120 -1.33 -5.14 5.65
N ASP A 121 -1.95 -6.17 6.26
CA ASP A 121 -1.97 -6.36 7.71
C ASP A 121 -0.55 -6.30 8.29
N GLY A 122 -0.37 -5.53 9.36
CA GLY A 122 0.92 -5.37 10.04
C GLY A 122 1.99 -4.62 9.25
N VAL A 123 1.68 -4.07 8.07
CA VAL A 123 2.59 -3.21 7.28
C VAL A 123 1.97 -1.83 7.09
N SER A 124 0.79 -1.74 6.48
CA SER A 124 0.16 -0.46 6.15
C SER A 124 -0.24 0.33 7.40
N GLU A 125 -0.52 -0.37 8.50
CA GLU A 125 -0.85 0.24 9.80
C GLU A 125 0.33 0.97 10.45
N HIS A 126 1.55 0.71 9.96
CA HIS A 126 2.81 1.10 10.58
C HIS A 126 3.70 1.90 9.62
N LEU A 127 4.73 2.53 10.18
CA LEU A 127 5.77 3.17 9.37
C LEU A 127 6.58 2.11 8.63
N HIS A 128 6.64 2.22 7.31
CA HIS A 128 7.38 1.29 6.46
C HIS A 128 8.08 2.02 5.32
N TRP A 129 8.97 1.31 4.62
CA TRP A 129 9.62 1.79 3.41
C TRP A 129 9.39 0.79 2.28
N PRO A 130 8.57 1.11 1.27
CA PRO A 130 8.14 0.12 0.30
C PRO A 130 9.25 -0.30 -0.68
N LYS A 131 10.13 0.64 -1.08
CA LYS A 131 11.45 0.47 -1.76
C LYS A 131 11.82 1.66 -2.65
N GLY A 132 13.03 1.64 -3.21
CA GLY A 132 13.43 2.47 -4.34
C GLY A 132 13.40 3.96 -4.02
N ALA A 133 12.66 4.73 -4.82
CA ALA A 133 12.56 6.19 -4.67
C ALA A 133 11.57 6.63 -3.57
N SER A 134 10.92 5.72 -2.87
CA SER A 134 10.00 6.09 -1.78
C SER A 134 10.75 6.65 -0.56
N GLY A 135 10.06 7.50 0.18
CA GLY A 135 10.43 7.90 1.53
C GLY A 135 9.79 7.01 2.59
N VAL A 136 9.81 7.47 3.83
CA VAL A 136 9.06 6.84 4.93
C VAL A 136 7.58 6.93 4.60
N THR A 137 6.87 5.80 4.63
CA THR A 137 5.47 5.68 4.22
C THR A 137 4.62 5.21 5.39
N LEU A 138 3.40 5.73 5.47
CA LEU A 138 2.36 5.29 6.41
C LEU A 138 1.07 5.00 5.63
N GLY A 139 0.31 3.98 6.02
CA GLY A 139 -0.86 3.58 5.25
C GLY A 139 -0.51 3.15 3.83
N SER A 140 -1.55 3.05 3.01
CA SER A 140 -1.43 2.64 1.62
C SER A 140 -1.04 3.79 0.68
N GLY A 141 0.09 4.46 0.92
CA GLY A 141 0.67 5.42 -0.04
C GLY A 141 0.93 6.85 0.47
N TYR A 142 0.82 7.13 1.77
CA TYR A 142 1.20 8.43 2.32
C TYR A 142 2.73 8.50 2.49
N ASP A 143 3.42 8.97 1.46
CA ASP A 143 4.89 9.06 1.40
C ASP A 143 5.42 10.41 1.95
N MET A 144 6.34 10.38 2.91
CA MET A 144 6.84 11.59 3.59
C MET A 144 8.05 12.24 2.90
N ARG A 145 8.56 11.71 1.79
CA ARG A 145 9.78 12.20 1.11
C ARG A 145 9.68 13.65 0.69
N TYR A 146 8.52 14.08 0.18
CA TYR A 146 8.31 15.43 -0.36
C TYR A 146 7.46 16.31 0.55
N ARG A 147 7.30 15.91 1.82
CA ARG A 147 6.51 16.62 2.83
C ARG A 147 7.43 17.21 3.88
N ASP A 148 7.21 18.47 4.23
CA ASP A 148 7.89 19.05 5.38
C ASP A 148 7.31 18.50 6.70
N ARG A 149 8.06 18.65 7.79
CA ARG A 149 7.67 18.12 9.11
C ARG A 149 6.33 18.69 9.58
N GLY A 150 6.09 19.98 9.39
CA GLY A 150 4.86 20.65 9.83
C GLY A 150 3.65 20.20 9.01
N GLN A 151 3.84 19.93 7.71
CA GLN A 151 2.84 19.29 6.88
C GLN A 151 2.49 17.90 7.41
N VAL A 152 3.49 17.05 7.71
CA VAL A 152 3.25 15.70 8.23
C VAL A 152 2.48 15.73 9.53
N VAL A 153 2.89 16.55 10.50
CA VAL A 153 2.20 16.64 11.80
C VAL A 153 0.74 17.05 11.63
N ARG A 154 0.48 18.08 10.80
CA ARG A 154 -0.87 18.58 10.56
C ARG A 154 -1.76 17.56 9.83
N GLU A 155 -1.24 16.91 8.79
CA GLU A 155 -1.99 15.89 8.03
C GLU A 155 -2.31 14.67 8.89
N LEU A 156 -1.36 14.21 9.71
CA LEU A 156 -1.58 13.10 10.64
C LEU A 156 -2.55 13.47 11.78
N GLY A 157 -2.44 14.68 12.33
CA GLY A 157 -3.41 15.18 13.31
C GLY A 157 -4.84 15.26 12.75
N ASN A 158 -5.00 15.69 11.49
CA ASN A 158 -6.29 15.74 10.82
C ASN A 158 -6.93 14.36 10.60
N VAL A 159 -6.13 13.29 10.54
CA VAL A 159 -6.67 11.92 10.48
C VAL A 159 -6.86 11.30 11.86
N GLY A 160 -6.53 12.01 12.94
CA GLY A 160 -6.74 11.61 14.32
C GLY A 160 -5.55 10.88 14.97
N VAL A 161 -4.37 10.92 14.37
CA VAL A 161 -3.13 10.44 15.00
C VAL A 161 -2.71 11.42 16.08
N SER A 162 -2.24 10.93 17.23
CA SER A 162 -1.85 11.80 18.35
C SER A 162 -0.66 12.69 17.99
N SER A 163 -0.55 13.86 18.62
CA SER A 163 0.56 14.79 18.37
C SER A 163 1.93 14.14 18.57
N ASP A 164 2.09 13.25 19.55
CA ASP A 164 3.36 12.55 19.82
C ASP A 164 3.71 11.58 18.69
N GLN A 165 2.75 10.75 18.29
CA GLN A 165 2.92 9.82 17.18
C GLN A 165 3.17 10.56 15.85
N ALA A 166 2.45 11.65 15.62
CA ALA A 166 2.62 12.49 14.44
C ALA A 166 4.01 13.16 14.39
N ASN A 167 4.52 13.61 15.54
CA ASN A 167 5.87 14.18 15.65
C ASN A 167 6.97 13.13 15.42
N ILE A 168 6.76 11.89 15.91
CA ILE A 168 7.67 10.78 15.61
C ILE A 168 7.66 10.49 14.11
N ALA A 169 6.48 10.29 13.51
CA ALA A 169 6.37 10.07 12.06
C ALA A 169 7.00 11.18 11.22
N ALA A 170 6.83 12.45 11.62
CA ALA A 170 7.47 13.60 10.96
C ALA A 170 9.00 13.54 11.00
N GLY A 171 9.63 12.72 11.86
CA GLY A 171 11.04 12.31 11.77
C GLY A 171 11.44 11.76 10.40
N GLY A 172 10.49 11.15 9.68
CA GLY A 172 10.67 10.59 8.35
C GLY A 172 10.64 11.61 7.21
N SER A 173 10.22 12.85 7.47
CA SER A 173 10.11 13.90 6.44
C SER A 173 11.42 14.12 5.69
N GLY A 174 11.34 14.15 4.36
CA GLY A 174 12.52 14.39 3.51
C GLY A 174 13.46 13.18 3.33
N LYS A 175 13.29 12.10 4.11
CA LYS A 175 14.15 10.91 4.00
C LYS A 175 13.86 10.12 2.73
N ALA A 176 14.90 9.51 2.17
CA ALA A 176 14.82 8.61 1.03
C ALA A 176 15.90 7.52 1.13
N GLY A 177 15.78 6.46 0.34
CA GLY A 177 16.78 5.39 0.29
C GLY A 177 17.00 4.72 1.65
N ASP A 178 18.27 4.48 2.00
CA ASP A 178 18.66 3.79 3.23
C ASP A 178 18.21 4.54 4.49
N ASP A 179 18.26 5.88 4.49
CA ASP A 179 17.79 6.68 5.63
C ASP A 179 16.31 6.50 5.90
N ALA A 180 15.50 6.40 4.84
CA ALA A 180 14.05 6.16 4.98
C ALA A 180 13.78 4.73 5.45
N ARG A 181 14.50 3.75 4.89
CA ARG A 181 14.40 2.34 5.30
C ARG A 181 14.73 2.18 6.79
N ASP A 182 15.86 2.73 7.22
CA ASP A 182 16.36 2.57 8.58
C ASP A 182 15.46 3.30 9.57
N PHE A 183 15.05 4.54 9.26
CA PHE A 183 14.07 5.25 10.07
C PHE A 183 12.75 4.49 10.22
N ALA A 184 12.21 3.98 9.12
CA ALA A 184 10.94 3.25 9.13
C ALA A 184 11.06 1.95 9.94
N ARG A 185 12.17 1.20 9.79
CA ARG A 185 12.44 0.01 10.60
C ARG A 185 12.51 0.34 12.08
N ASP A 186 13.28 1.35 12.44
CA ASP A 186 13.55 1.68 13.85
C ASP A 186 12.33 2.29 14.55
N ASN A 187 11.41 2.88 13.78
CA ASN A 187 10.17 3.52 14.28
C ASN A 187 8.89 2.78 13.85
N HIS A 188 8.99 1.52 13.39
CA HIS A 188 7.86 0.79 12.78
C HIS A 188 6.59 0.83 13.65
N ALA A 189 6.73 0.46 14.92
CA ALA A 189 5.63 0.41 15.88
C ALA A 189 5.36 1.74 16.60
N ALA A 190 6.06 2.83 16.25
CA ALA A 190 5.86 4.13 16.89
C ALA A 190 4.52 4.75 16.51
N VAL A 191 3.98 4.36 15.35
CA VAL A 191 2.62 4.69 14.92
C VAL A 191 1.92 3.38 14.55
N THR A 192 0.71 3.22 15.08
CA THR A 192 -0.20 2.14 14.70
C THR A 192 -1.54 2.80 14.37
N LEU A 193 -1.92 2.77 13.10
CA LEU A 193 -3.18 3.35 12.67
C LEU A 193 -4.35 2.49 13.12
N ALA A 194 -5.38 3.13 13.68
CA ALA A 194 -6.71 2.54 13.72
C ALA A 194 -7.29 2.48 12.30
N PRO A 195 -8.17 1.50 12.00
CA PRO A 195 -8.71 1.33 10.65
C PRO A 195 -9.35 2.59 10.06
N ASP A 196 -10.04 3.39 10.89
CA ASP A 196 -10.65 4.64 10.47
C ASP A 196 -9.63 5.74 10.17
N GLN A 197 -8.49 5.76 10.88
CA GLN A 197 -7.36 6.67 10.60
C GLN A 197 -6.69 6.29 9.27
N GLU A 198 -6.46 4.99 9.03
CA GLU A 198 -5.89 4.51 7.75
C GLU A 198 -6.80 4.83 6.57
N MET A 199 -8.11 4.65 6.72
CA MET A 199 -9.08 5.10 5.73
C MET A 199 -9.00 6.62 5.49
N ARG A 200 -8.90 7.45 6.54
CA ARG A 200 -8.73 8.90 6.37
C ARG A 200 -7.42 9.26 5.66
N LEU A 201 -6.36 8.51 5.90
CA LEU A 201 -5.06 8.72 5.25
C LEU A 201 -5.05 8.28 3.78
N LEU A 202 -5.72 7.17 3.47
CA LEU A 202 -5.92 6.71 2.10
C LEU A 202 -6.71 7.75 1.28
N ALA A 203 -7.70 8.43 1.87
CA ALA A 203 -8.44 9.51 1.21
C ALA A 203 -7.54 10.69 0.77
N MET A 204 -6.43 10.94 1.49
CA MET A 204 -5.43 11.91 1.04
C MET A 204 -4.57 11.36 -0.10
N SER A 205 -4.21 10.08 -0.02
CA SER A 205 -3.30 9.41 -0.97
C SER A 205 -3.91 9.20 -2.35
N ILE A 206 -5.24 9.04 -2.45
CA ILE A 206 -5.92 8.84 -3.75
C ILE A 206 -6.26 10.15 -4.48
N ARG A 207 -5.98 11.34 -3.92
CA ARG A 207 -6.37 12.63 -4.50
C ARG A 207 -5.85 12.82 -5.92
N ASP A 208 -4.61 12.43 -6.19
CA ASP A 208 -4.01 12.55 -7.54
C ASP A 208 -4.66 11.60 -8.54
N ALA A 209 -5.10 10.42 -8.09
CA ALA A 209 -5.82 9.47 -8.91
C ALA A 209 -7.21 10.00 -9.28
N VAL A 210 -7.94 10.51 -8.29
CA VAL A 210 -9.23 11.21 -8.48
C VAL A 210 -9.08 12.37 -9.46
N ALA A 211 -8.14 13.27 -9.20
CA ALA A 211 -7.90 14.43 -10.04
C ALA A 211 -7.56 14.02 -11.48
N THR A 212 -6.74 12.98 -11.65
CA THR A 212 -6.42 12.44 -12.96
C THR A 212 -7.67 11.94 -13.69
N VAL A 213 -8.55 11.17 -13.04
CA VAL A 213 -9.79 10.70 -13.66
C VAL A 213 -10.66 11.89 -14.07
N MET A 214 -10.92 12.81 -13.14
CA MET A 214 -11.79 13.98 -13.34
C MET A 214 -11.28 14.94 -14.42
N GLN A 215 -9.96 15.08 -14.60
CA GLN A 215 -9.37 15.99 -15.58
C GLN A 215 -9.25 15.39 -16.98
N THR A 216 -9.23 14.06 -17.10
CA THR A 216 -8.84 13.39 -18.36
C THR A 216 -10.00 12.65 -19.01
N VAL A 217 -10.97 12.18 -18.23
CA VAL A 217 -12.19 11.55 -18.77
C VAL A 217 -13.16 12.64 -19.23
N LYS A 218 -13.62 12.50 -20.48
CA LYS A 218 -14.46 13.48 -21.19
C LYS A 218 -15.91 13.04 -21.38
N VAL A 219 -16.23 11.81 -20.99
CA VAL A 219 -17.56 11.21 -21.12
C VAL A 219 -18.18 11.02 -19.73
N PRO A 220 -19.52 10.99 -19.60
CA PRO A 220 -20.20 10.70 -18.35
C PRO A 220 -19.77 9.34 -17.78
N LEU A 221 -19.66 9.24 -16.46
CA LEU A 221 -19.38 7.98 -15.78
C LEU A 221 -20.48 7.65 -14.80
N THR A 222 -20.75 6.37 -14.61
CA THR A 222 -21.39 5.92 -13.38
C THR A 222 -20.40 6.06 -12.21
N GLN A 223 -20.91 6.12 -10.98
CA GLN A 223 -20.10 6.10 -9.77
C GLN A 223 -19.22 4.85 -9.70
N ASN A 224 -19.75 3.66 -10.00
CA ASN A 224 -18.93 2.44 -10.03
C ASN A 224 -17.80 2.52 -11.08
N GLN A 225 -18.04 3.12 -12.25
CA GLN A 225 -17.00 3.33 -13.25
C GLN A 225 -15.93 4.31 -12.76
N HIS A 226 -16.34 5.43 -12.16
CA HIS A 226 -15.41 6.39 -11.56
C HIS A 226 -14.53 5.72 -10.48
N ASP A 227 -15.14 4.99 -9.56
CA ASP A 227 -14.44 4.31 -8.46
C ASP A 227 -13.43 3.27 -8.97
N ALA A 228 -13.83 2.47 -9.97
CA ALA A 228 -12.94 1.49 -10.60
C ALA A 228 -11.74 2.16 -11.30
N LEU A 229 -11.97 3.30 -11.97
CA LEU A 229 -10.91 4.05 -12.63
C LEU A 229 -9.97 4.69 -11.61
N VAL A 230 -10.46 5.20 -10.48
CA VAL A 230 -9.60 5.71 -9.41
C VAL A 230 -8.70 4.60 -8.86
N SER A 231 -9.24 3.39 -8.63
CA SER A 231 -8.42 2.24 -8.21
C SER A 231 -7.35 1.86 -9.23
N LEU A 232 -7.71 1.85 -10.52
CA LEU A 232 -6.77 1.59 -11.61
C LEU A 232 -5.65 2.64 -11.63
N VAL A 233 -6.01 3.94 -11.64
CA VAL A 233 -5.04 5.05 -11.68
C VAL A 233 -4.14 5.04 -10.46
N PHE A 234 -4.68 4.72 -9.27
CA PHE A 234 -3.88 4.62 -8.06
C PHE A 234 -2.80 3.53 -8.18
N ASN A 235 -3.12 2.40 -8.83
CA ASN A 235 -2.13 1.33 -9.04
C ASN A 235 -1.11 1.62 -10.15
N ILE A 236 -1.56 2.11 -11.31
CA ILE A 236 -0.69 2.24 -12.48
C ILE A 236 -0.07 3.63 -12.61
N GLY A 237 -0.55 4.62 -11.86
CA GLY A 237 -0.12 6.00 -11.93
C GLY A 237 -0.79 6.83 -13.03
N GLY A 238 -0.91 8.13 -12.77
CA GLY A 238 -1.57 9.08 -13.66
C GLY A 238 -0.96 9.21 -15.07
N PRO A 239 0.37 9.20 -15.26
CA PRO A 239 0.98 9.25 -16.59
C PRO A 239 0.65 8.03 -17.45
N HIS A 240 0.69 6.83 -16.86
CA HIS A 240 0.34 5.59 -17.55
C HIS A 240 -1.14 5.55 -17.95
N PHE A 241 -2.03 6.02 -17.07
CA PHE A 241 -3.44 6.13 -17.40
C PHE A 241 -3.71 7.11 -18.56
N ARG A 242 -3.08 8.30 -18.55
CA ARG A 242 -3.21 9.31 -19.61
C ARG A 242 -2.82 8.78 -20.99
N GLY A 243 -1.79 7.94 -21.07
CA GLY A 243 -1.34 7.31 -22.32
C GLY A 243 -2.06 5.99 -22.65
N SER A 244 -3.02 5.54 -21.85
CA SER A 244 -3.59 4.20 -21.95
C SER A 244 -4.65 4.07 -23.04
N SER A 245 -4.78 2.84 -23.56
CA SER A 245 -5.95 2.46 -24.37
C SER A 245 -7.26 2.53 -23.58
N VAL A 246 -7.21 2.44 -22.24
CA VAL A 246 -8.40 2.58 -21.38
C VAL A 246 -9.01 3.96 -21.56
N LEU A 247 -8.22 5.01 -21.37
CA LEU A 247 -8.68 6.39 -21.49
C LEU A 247 -9.09 6.72 -22.94
N ARG A 248 -8.32 6.23 -23.93
CA ARG A 248 -8.64 6.45 -25.35
C ARG A 248 -10.00 5.86 -25.73
N ASN A 249 -10.24 4.60 -25.37
CA ASN A 249 -11.51 3.93 -25.67
C ASN A 249 -12.67 4.59 -24.92
N LEU A 250 -12.47 4.89 -23.64
CA LEU A 250 -13.49 5.56 -22.81
C LEU A 250 -13.90 6.91 -23.38
N ASN A 251 -12.94 7.77 -23.75
CA ASN A 251 -13.22 9.08 -24.33
C ASN A 251 -13.80 9.02 -25.75
N ALA A 252 -13.70 7.87 -26.43
CA ALA A 252 -14.42 7.60 -27.68
C ALA A 252 -15.85 7.07 -27.44
N GLY A 253 -16.28 6.95 -26.19
CA GLY A 253 -17.57 6.36 -25.82
C GLY A 253 -17.58 4.82 -25.81
N ASP A 254 -16.44 4.17 -26.04
CA ASP A 254 -16.30 2.72 -26.04
C ASP A 254 -15.97 2.19 -24.63
N TYR A 255 -17.00 2.11 -23.79
CA TYR A 255 -16.88 1.61 -22.42
C TYR A 255 -16.48 0.13 -22.37
N ALA A 256 -16.96 -0.69 -23.31
CA ALA A 256 -16.64 -2.12 -23.37
C ALA A 256 -15.17 -2.34 -23.78
N GLY A 257 -14.67 -1.56 -24.72
CA GLY A 257 -13.27 -1.52 -25.10
C GLY A 257 -12.40 -0.95 -23.99
N ALA A 258 -12.87 0.03 -23.21
CA ALA A 258 -12.15 0.52 -22.03
C ALA A 258 -11.97 -0.60 -20.99
N ALA A 259 -13.05 -1.31 -20.65
CA ALA A 259 -13.00 -2.46 -19.73
C ALA A 259 -12.08 -3.58 -20.25
N SER A 260 -12.06 -3.83 -21.56
CA SER A 260 -11.13 -4.80 -22.16
C SER A 260 -9.68 -4.34 -22.09
N ALA A 261 -9.41 -3.05 -22.29
CA ALA A 261 -8.08 -2.47 -22.14
C ALA A 261 -7.57 -2.51 -20.70
N MET A 262 -8.45 -2.47 -19.68
CA MET A 262 -8.05 -2.61 -18.28
C MET A 262 -7.34 -3.95 -18.01
N ARG A 263 -7.75 -5.04 -18.68
CA ARG A 263 -7.14 -6.37 -18.54
C ARG A 263 -5.65 -6.40 -18.91
N MET A 264 -5.22 -5.49 -19.80
CA MET A 264 -3.85 -5.45 -20.29
C MET A 264 -2.86 -4.88 -19.27
N TRP A 265 -3.35 -4.22 -18.22
CA TRP A 265 -2.56 -3.68 -17.11
C TRP A 265 -2.30 -4.75 -16.03
N ASN A 266 -1.83 -5.92 -16.46
CA ASN A 266 -1.62 -7.09 -15.59
C ASN A 266 -0.15 -7.55 -15.51
N LYS A 267 0.81 -6.71 -15.90
CA LYS A 267 2.24 -7.05 -15.93
C LYS A 267 3.03 -6.35 -14.84
N SER A 268 4.01 -7.05 -14.27
CA SER A 268 5.02 -6.52 -13.36
C SER A 268 6.41 -7.02 -13.79
N GLY A 269 7.38 -6.11 -13.89
CA GLY A 269 8.72 -6.44 -14.40
C GLY A 269 8.69 -7.09 -15.79
N GLY A 270 7.76 -6.66 -16.65
CA GLY A 270 7.57 -7.17 -18.01
C GLY A 270 6.80 -8.50 -18.14
N LYS A 271 6.49 -9.18 -17.03
CA LYS A 271 5.79 -10.49 -17.04
C LYS A 271 4.37 -10.36 -16.50
N VAL A 272 3.45 -11.18 -17.02
CA VAL A 272 2.09 -11.27 -16.50
C VAL A 272 2.11 -11.71 -15.03
N SER A 273 1.28 -11.08 -14.22
CA SER A 273 1.11 -11.35 -12.79
C SER A 273 -0.33 -11.81 -12.52
N ASP A 274 -0.47 -12.94 -11.84
CA ASP A 274 -1.78 -13.45 -11.45
C ASP A 274 -2.47 -12.53 -10.44
N VAL A 275 -1.69 -11.89 -9.57
CA VAL A 275 -2.19 -10.90 -8.59
C VAL A 275 -2.80 -9.73 -9.32
N LEU A 276 -2.07 -9.12 -10.26
CA LEU A 276 -2.59 -8.00 -11.04
C LEU A 276 -3.75 -8.44 -11.92
N THR A 277 -3.71 -9.64 -12.50
CA THR A 277 -4.82 -10.19 -13.30
C THR A 277 -6.11 -10.29 -12.49
N ARG A 278 -6.03 -10.85 -11.27
CA ARG A 278 -7.18 -10.93 -10.36
C ARG A 278 -7.68 -9.55 -9.93
N ARG A 279 -6.77 -8.59 -9.69
CA ARG A 279 -7.14 -7.21 -9.38
C ARG A 279 -7.88 -6.54 -10.55
N ARG A 280 -7.34 -6.61 -11.78
CA ARG A 280 -8.02 -6.06 -12.96
C ARG A 280 -9.39 -6.67 -13.15
N ALA A 281 -9.56 -7.98 -12.91
CA ALA A 281 -10.86 -8.63 -12.99
C ALA A 281 -11.88 -8.03 -11.99
N ARG A 282 -11.46 -7.74 -10.75
CA ARG A 282 -12.33 -7.12 -9.73
C ARG A 282 -12.66 -5.65 -10.05
N GLU A 283 -11.69 -4.88 -10.53
CA GLU A 283 -11.92 -3.51 -10.98
C GLU A 283 -12.87 -3.46 -12.18
N ILE A 284 -12.73 -4.37 -13.15
CA ILE A 284 -13.65 -4.49 -14.30
C ILE A 284 -15.04 -4.90 -13.84
N ALA A 285 -15.14 -5.81 -12.87
CA ALA A 285 -16.43 -6.20 -12.30
C ALA A 285 -17.12 -5.01 -11.64
N MET A 286 -16.37 -4.14 -10.94
CA MET A 286 -16.89 -2.88 -10.44
C MET A 286 -17.28 -1.95 -11.59
N PHE A 287 -16.41 -1.72 -12.57
CA PHE A 287 -16.67 -0.84 -13.72
C PHE A 287 -17.95 -1.21 -14.49
N ASN A 288 -18.22 -2.51 -14.64
CA ASN A 288 -19.41 -3.01 -15.34
C ASN A 288 -20.65 -3.13 -14.45
N LYS A 289 -20.53 -2.91 -13.14
CA LYS A 289 -21.65 -3.01 -12.21
C LYS A 289 -22.61 -1.84 -12.44
N PRO A 290 -23.91 -2.08 -12.71
CA PRO A 290 -24.89 -1.01 -12.83
C PRO A 290 -24.99 -0.17 -11.55
N ASP A 291 -25.12 1.13 -11.72
CA ASP A 291 -25.43 2.05 -10.62
C ASP A 291 -26.94 2.15 -10.40
N ALA A 292 -27.36 2.25 -9.14
CA ALA A 292 -28.75 2.56 -8.81
C ALA A 292 -29.19 3.96 -9.29
N SER A 293 -28.23 4.87 -9.51
CA SER A 293 -28.44 6.28 -9.84
C SER A 293 -28.16 6.65 -11.31
N GLY A 294 -27.71 5.71 -12.15
CA GLY A 294 -27.36 5.95 -13.56
C GLY A 294 -26.08 6.79 -13.78
N PRO A 295 -25.72 7.06 -15.05
CA PRO A 295 -24.53 7.86 -15.40
C PRO A 295 -24.68 9.30 -14.91
N ARG A 296 -23.66 9.82 -14.22
CA ARG A 296 -23.60 11.21 -13.78
C ARG A 296 -22.63 11.96 -14.69
N ALA A 297 -22.99 13.18 -15.09
CA ALA A 297 -22.04 14.04 -15.79
C ALA A 297 -20.79 14.20 -14.91
N VAL A 298 -19.61 14.03 -15.51
CA VAL A 298 -18.36 14.44 -14.87
C VAL A 298 -18.46 15.95 -14.72
N LEU A 299 -18.87 16.43 -13.54
CA LEU A 299 -18.86 17.85 -13.27
C LEU A 299 -17.41 18.30 -13.37
N PRO A 300 -17.04 19.21 -14.29
CA PRO A 300 -15.72 19.81 -14.22
C PRO A 300 -15.61 20.43 -12.84
N ALA A 301 -14.54 20.10 -12.10
CA ALA A 301 -14.21 20.81 -10.89
C ALA A 301 -14.18 22.30 -11.25
N ALA A 302 -15.00 23.12 -10.57
CA ALA A 302 -14.91 24.56 -10.72
C ALA A 302 -13.44 24.96 -10.56
N PRO A 303 -12.90 25.86 -11.40
CA PRO A 303 -11.50 26.22 -11.31
C PRO A 303 -11.20 26.68 -9.88
N ALA A 304 -10.27 25.99 -9.22
CA ALA A 304 -9.73 26.45 -7.95
C ALA A 304 -9.24 27.88 -8.19
N LYS A 305 -9.79 28.85 -7.44
CA LYS A 305 -9.31 30.23 -7.49
C LYS A 305 -7.82 30.22 -7.15
N GLY A 306 -6.99 30.52 -8.16
CA GLY A 306 -5.57 30.86 -8.10
C GLY A 306 -4.78 30.35 -6.89
N GLY A 307 -4.42 29.08 -6.90
CA GLY A 307 -3.19 28.62 -6.26
C GLY A 307 -2.10 28.63 -7.33
N THR A 308 -1.15 29.54 -7.22
CA THR A 308 -0.02 29.72 -8.16
C THR A 308 0.64 28.37 -8.49
N PRO A 309 0.91 28.05 -9.76
CA PRO A 309 1.67 26.85 -10.09
C PRO A 309 3.10 27.01 -9.58
N MET A 310 3.51 26.22 -8.60
CA MET A 310 4.90 26.18 -8.11
C MET A 310 5.76 25.52 -9.19
N HIS A 311 6.32 26.36 -10.05
CA HIS A 311 7.42 26.01 -10.94
C HIS A 311 8.60 25.49 -10.10
N HIS A 312 9.06 24.29 -10.42
CA HIS A 312 10.39 23.81 -10.04
C HIS A 312 11.44 24.69 -10.75
N ALA A 313 11.89 25.74 -10.09
CA ALA A 313 13.12 26.45 -10.45
C ALA A 313 14.29 25.78 -9.73
N GLY A 314 15.16 25.13 -10.52
CA GLY A 314 16.46 24.68 -10.05
C GLY A 314 17.31 25.88 -9.65
N VAL A 315 17.87 25.84 -8.46
CA VAL A 315 18.97 26.73 -8.07
C VAL A 315 20.26 26.05 -8.49
N ALA A 316 20.78 26.47 -9.65
CA ALA A 316 22.18 26.29 -9.99
C ALA A 316 23.00 27.34 -9.23
N GLY A 317 24.10 26.88 -8.63
CA GLY A 317 25.08 27.74 -7.99
C GLY A 317 25.70 28.73 -8.98
N GLY A 318 25.97 29.94 -8.50
CA GLY A 318 26.73 30.95 -9.21
C GLY A 318 27.42 31.84 -8.18
N GLY A 319 28.73 31.66 -8.06
CA GLY A 319 29.58 32.55 -7.29
C GLY A 319 29.53 33.96 -7.86
N VAL A 320 29.66 34.96 -6.99
CA VAL A 320 29.85 36.35 -7.37
C VAL A 320 31.13 36.85 -6.72
N ASP A 321 32.19 36.91 -7.54
CA ASP A 321 33.27 37.86 -7.42
C ASP A 321 33.20 38.78 -8.64
N GLY A 322 33.66 40.02 -8.50
CA GLY A 322 34.03 40.84 -9.65
C GLY A 322 33.11 42.00 -10.02
N SER A 323 32.99 42.96 -9.10
CA SER A 323 33.24 44.39 -9.38
C SER A 323 32.26 45.23 -10.25
N ARG A 324 32.12 46.48 -9.79
CA ARG A 324 31.81 47.73 -10.51
C ARG A 324 30.34 48.14 -10.63
N PHE A 325 29.92 49.04 -9.73
CA PHE A 325 29.24 50.27 -10.12
C PHE A 325 29.58 51.39 -9.14
N ALA A 326 30.07 52.52 -9.67
CA ALA A 326 29.64 53.89 -9.39
C ALA A 326 30.81 54.86 -9.57
N GLY A 327 30.66 55.81 -10.49
CA GLY A 327 31.54 56.97 -10.54
C GLY A 327 31.45 57.81 -11.82
N ILE A 328 30.58 58.82 -11.77
CA ILE A 328 30.90 60.21 -12.18
C ILE A 328 30.89 60.53 -13.71
N VAL A 329 29.83 61.20 -14.19
CA VAL A 329 29.71 62.66 -14.54
C VAL A 329 29.96 62.98 -16.03
N ARG A 330 28.86 63.41 -16.65
CA ARG A 330 28.65 64.45 -17.68
C ARG A 330 29.81 64.94 -18.58
N ARG A 331 29.38 65.07 -19.85
CA ARG A 331 29.55 66.18 -20.83
C ARG A 331 30.75 66.18 -21.79
N ARG A 332 30.35 66.12 -23.06
CA ARG A 332 30.87 66.74 -24.30
C ARG A 332 31.85 67.92 -24.17
N GLY A 333 32.82 67.88 -25.08
CA GLY A 333 33.69 68.95 -25.62
C GLY A 333 35.03 68.30 -25.96
N GLY A 334 35.54 68.20 -27.18
CA GLY A 334 35.53 69.12 -28.32
C GLY A 334 37.01 69.44 -28.63
N GLY A 335 37.47 69.18 -29.86
CA GLY A 335 38.84 69.45 -30.32
C GLY A 335 39.53 68.24 -30.88
#